data_AF-A0A2H0VR75-F1
#
_entry.id   AF-A0A2H0VR75-F1
#
_cell.length_a   1.000
_cell.length_b   1.000
_cell.length_c   1.000
_cell.angle_alpha   90.00
_cell.angle_beta   90.00
_cell.angle_gamma   90.00
#
_symmetry.space_group_name_H-M   'P 1'
#
loop_
_entity.id
_entity.type
_entity.pdbx_description
1 polymer ?
#
loop_
_entity_poly.entity_id
_entity_poly.type
_entity_poly.pdbx_seq_one_letter_code
_entity_poly.pdbx_strand_id
1 'polypeptide(L)'
;MTVKGIDISKLKKVGSKYMYRGRLWSLNKPVKSSSKNKKMMVLATKTVNGKKRGKVVHFGQKGYGHNYSEKAKESYLARSANIRNKSGKLTKSDKWSANYWARKILWPSKKPATGPRTTRKAA
;
A
#
# COMPACT_ATOMS: atom_id res chain seq x y z
N MET A 1 9.88 0.94 24.44
CA MET A 1 9.90 1.01 22.95
C MET A 1 8.69 0.27 22.37
N THR A 2 7.71 0.96 21.77
CA THR A 2 6.54 0.30 21.17
C THR A 2 6.93 -0.40 19.87
N VAL A 3 6.91 -1.74 19.86
CA VAL A 3 7.20 -2.53 18.65
C VAL A 3 6.07 -2.31 17.63
N LYS A 4 6.40 -1.74 16.47
CA LYS A 4 5.43 -1.47 15.40
C LYS A 4 4.82 -2.76 14.84
N GLY A 5 3.53 -2.71 14.49
CA GLY A 5 2.79 -3.81 13.86
C GLY A 5 2.41 -4.94 14.82
N ILE A 6 1.50 -5.82 14.38
CA ILE A 6 1.09 -7.03 15.12
C ILE A 6 1.99 -8.21 14.75
N ASP A 7 2.35 -9.07 15.69
CA ASP A 7 3.04 -10.32 15.38
C ASP A 7 2.09 -11.26 14.61
N ILE A 8 2.48 -11.72 13.42
CA ILE A 8 1.61 -12.55 12.58
C ILE A 8 1.34 -13.91 13.23
N SER A 9 2.28 -14.42 14.03
CA SER A 9 2.12 -15.70 14.75
C SER A 9 0.98 -15.66 15.78
N LYS A 10 0.65 -14.48 16.28
CA LYS A 10 -0.43 -14.27 17.26
C LYS A 10 -1.82 -14.18 16.64
N LEU A 11 -1.92 -14.15 15.31
CA LEU A 11 -3.21 -14.05 14.63
C LEU A 11 -3.79 -15.44 14.39
N LYS A 12 -5.11 -15.59 14.58
CA LYS A 12 -5.82 -16.83 14.23
C LYS A 12 -5.66 -17.10 12.73
N LYS A 13 -5.04 -18.22 12.39
CA LYS A 13 -4.88 -18.69 11.01
C LYS A 13 -6.11 -19.51 10.63
N VAL A 14 -6.67 -19.24 9.45
CA VAL A 14 -7.79 -19.98 8.86
C VAL A 14 -7.38 -20.36 7.44
N GLY A 15 -6.96 -21.61 7.26
CA GLY A 15 -6.31 -22.08 6.04
C GLY A 15 -5.05 -21.26 5.72
N SER A 16 -5.00 -20.64 4.54
CA SER A 16 -3.90 -19.77 4.11
C SER A 16 -4.06 -18.29 4.52
N LYS A 17 -5.12 -17.94 5.26
CA LYS A 17 -5.48 -16.57 5.64
C LYS A 17 -5.29 -16.34 7.14
N TYR A 18 -5.23 -15.07 7.52
CA TYR A 18 -5.07 -14.63 8.91
C TYR A 18 -6.23 -13.72 9.30
N MET A 19 -6.91 -14.03 10.40
CA MET A 19 -7.96 -13.19 10.96
C MET A 19 -7.34 -11.98 11.67
N TYR A 20 -7.68 -10.77 11.22
CA TYR A 20 -7.21 -9.55 11.86
C TYR A 20 -8.16 -8.38 11.58
N ARG A 21 -8.55 -7.65 12.64
CA ARG A 21 -9.49 -6.52 12.59
C ARG A 21 -10.82 -6.91 11.89
N GLY A 22 -11.42 -8.02 12.32
CA GLY A 22 -12.74 -8.47 11.84
C GLY A 22 -12.78 -9.01 10.42
N ARG A 23 -11.63 -9.33 9.79
CA ARG A 23 -11.61 -9.93 8.45
C ARG A 23 -10.44 -10.88 8.24
N LEU A 24 -10.62 -11.78 7.28
CA LEU A 24 -9.55 -12.64 6.78
C LEU A 24 -8.65 -11.90 5.80
N TRP A 25 -7.34 -12.04 5.99
CA TRP A 25 -6.31 -11.46 5.16
C TRP A 25 -5.44 -12.51 4.50
N SER A 26 -5.21 -12.36 3.20
CA SER A 26 -4.02 -12.92 2.55
C SER A 26 -2.89 -11.91 2.67
N LEU A 27 -1.77 -12.33 3.28
CA LEU A 27 -0.63 -11.44 3.54
C LEU A 27 -0.10 -10.82 2.24
N ASN A 28 0.21 -9.53 2.27
CA ASN A 28 0.77 -8.79 1.13
C ASN A 28 -0.08 -8.85 -0.16
N LYS A 29 -1.36 -9.21 -0.08
CA LYS A 29 -2.31 -9.13 -1.19
C LYS A 29 -3.28 -7.95 -0.95
N PRO A 30 -3.17 -6.88 -1.75
CA PRO A 30 -4.06 -5.73 -1.62
C PRO A 30 -5.51 -6.06 -1.95
N VAL A 31 -6.41 -5.39 -1.26
CA VAL A 31 -7.86 -5.49 -1.38
C VAL A 31 -8.46 -4.09 -1.35
N LYS A 32 -9.75 -3.95 -1.70
CA LYS A 32 -10.45 -2.66 -1.58
C LYS A 32 -10.38 -2.15 -0.12
N SER A 33 -10.06 -0.87 0.04
CA SER A 33 -9.95 -0.25 1.36
C SER A 33 -11.32 -0.04 2.00
N SER A 34 -11.41 -0.26 3.32
CA SER A 34 -12.56 0.13 4.13
C SER A 34 -12.58 1.63 4.47
N SER A 35 -11.45 2.33 4.37
CA SER A 35 -11.40 3.79 4.57
C SER A 35 -12.08 4.54 3.41
N LYS A 36 -12.96 5.51 3.74
CA LYS A 36 -13.74 6.32 2.79
C LYS A 36 -12.88 6.92 1.69
N ASN A 37 -11.67 7.40 2.02
CA ASN A 37 -10.84 8.20 1.12
C ASN A 37 -9.71 7.41 0.45
N LYS A 38 -9.57 6.11 0.73
CA LYS A 38 -8.47 5.29 0.19
C LYS A 38 -8.98 4.24 -0.80
N LYS A 39 -8.22 3.98 -1.86
CA LYS A 39 -8.59 3.02 -2.90
C LYS A 39 -8.40 1.59 -2.42
N MET A 40 -7.21 1.30 -1.93
CA MET A 40 -6.78 -0.06 -1.59
C MET A 40 -6.19 -0.11 -0.18
N MET A 41 -6.20 -1.30 0.40
CA MET A 41 -5.50 -1.58 1.64
C MET A 41 -4.88 -2.96 1.61
N VAL A 42 -3.93 -3.20 2.49
CA VAL A 42 -3.18 -4.45 2.54
C VAL A 42 -2.69 -4.72 3.95
N LEU A 43 -2.74 -5.99 4.39
CA LEU A 43 -1.98 -6.44 5.54
C LEU A 43 -0.54 -6.70 5.10
N ALA A 44 0.29 -5.66 5.20
CA ALA A 44 1.67 -5.70 4.78
C ALA A 44 2.56 -6.30 5.86
N THR A 45 3.48 -7.19 5.48
CA THR A 45 4.37 -7.84 6.43
C THR A 45 5.82 -7.43 6.29
N LYS A 46 6.52 -7.34 7.42
CA LYS A 46 7.96 -7.09 7.51
C LYS A 46 8.54 -7.85 8.69
N THR A 47 9.80 -8.27 8.58
CA THR A 47 10.54 -8.81 9.73
C THR A 47 11.04 -7.65 10.57
N VAL A 48 10.68 -7.64 11.85
CA VAL A 48 11.11 -6.64 12.83
C VAL A 48 11.55 -7.40 14.07
N ASN A 49 12.81 -7.21 14.47
CA ASN A 49 13.44 -7.89 15.61
C ASN A 49 13.25 -9.43 15.54
N GLY A 50 13.62 -10.03 14.41
CA GLY A 50 13.50 -11.48 14.16
C GLY A 50 12.09 -12.01 13.94
N LYS A 51 11.03 -11.22 14.15
CA LYS A 51 9.64 -11.67 14.06
C LYS A 51 8.93 -11.11 12.83
N LYS A 52 8.11 -11.94 12.17
CA LYS A 52 7.26 -11.52 11.05
C LYS A 52 6.06 -10.75 11.58
N ARG A 53 6.03 -9.44 11.34
CA ARG A 53 4.97 -8.55 11.82
C ARG A 53 4.12 -8.00 10.69
N GLY A 54 2.83 -7.76 10.96
CA GLY A 54 1.84 -7.22 10.05
C GLY A 54 1.42 -5.79 10.41
N LYS A 55 1.14 -4.98 9.40
CA LYS A 55 0.52 -3.66 9.54
C LYS A 55 -0.51 -3.48 8.44
N VAL A 56 -1.72 -3.03 8.79
CA VAL A 56 -2.69 -2.58 7.77
C VAL A 56 -2.22 -1.26 7.21
N VAL A 57 -2.05 -1.20 5.90
CA VAL A 57 -1.67 0.00 5.16
C VAL A 57 -2.81 0.31 4.20
N HIS A 58 -3.42 1.48 4.35
CA HIS A 58 -4.35 2.03 3.36
C HIS A 58 -3.59 2.95 2.41
N PHE A 59 -3.85 2.85 1.10
CA PHE A 59 -3.09 3.56 0.09
C PHE A 59 -3.93 3.91 -1.16
N GLY A 60 -3.44 4.91 -1.90
CA GLY A 60 -4.12 5.52 -3.04
C GLY A 60 -5.29 6.40 -2.62
N GLN A 61 -5.27 7.68 -2.94
CA GLN A 61 -6.38 8.60 -2.64
C GLN A 61 -7.50 8.40 -3.66
N LYS A 62 -8.75 8.23 -3.21
CA LYS A 62 -9.92 8.22 -4.10
C LYS A 62 -10.10 9.59 -4.75
N GLY A 63 -10.69 9.63 -5.94
CA GLY A 63 -10.87 10.88 -6.67
C GLY A 63 -9.61 11.43 -7.34
N TYR A 64 -8.48 10.70 -7.33
CA TYR A 64 -7.29 11.03 -8.13
C TYR A 64 -7.11 10.06 -9.30
N GLY A 65 -6.87 10.61 -10.49
CA GLY A 65 -6.67 9.89 -11.73
C GLY A 65 -5.33 9.20 -11.68
N HIS A 66 -5.22 8.06 -12.34
CA HIS A 66 -3.97 7.30 -12.35
C HIS A 66 -3.49 7.09 -13.76
N ASN A 67 -2.18 7.14 -13.97
CA ASN A 67 -1.53 6.62 -15.18
C ASN A 67 -2.20 7.12 -16.48
N TYR A 68 -2.53 8.41 -16.58
CA TYR A 68 -3.24 8.95 -17.75
C TYR A 68 -2.33 9.33 -18.91
N SER A 69 -1.02 9.41 -18.66
CA SER A 69 0.01 9.59 -19.68
C SER A 69 1.35 9.08 -19.17
N GLU A 70 2.24 8.77 -20.09
CA GLU A 70 3.59 8.33 -19.79
C GLU A 70 4.38 9.40 -19.01
N LYS A 71 4.34 10.66 -19.47
CA LYS A 71 4.98 11.79 -18.80
C LYS A 71 4.47 12.01 -17.37
N ALA A 72 3.17 11.86 -17.13
CA ALA A 72 2.61 11.96 -15.78
C ALA A 72 3.03 10.79 -14.88
N LYS A 73 3.10 9.57 -15.43
CA LYS A 73 3.62 8.39 -14.72
C LYS A 73 5.07 8.60 -14.33
N GLU A 74 5.91 9.05 -15.25
CA GLU A 74 7.33 9.35 -15.01
C GLU A 74 7.50 10.40 -13.91
N SER A 75 6.80 11.54 -14.03
CA SER A 75 6.82 12.62 -13.04
C SER A 75 6.39 12.14 -11.64
N TYR A 76 5.33 11.32 -11.58
CA TYR A 76 4.90 10.72 -10.32
C TYR A 76 5.97 9.79 -9.74
N LEU A 77 6.57 8.93 -10.57
CA LEU A 77 7.59 7.98 -10.14
C LEU A 77 8.87 8.66 -9.67
N ALA A 78 9.29 9.75 -10.32
CA ALA A 78 10.46 10.53 -9.90
C ALA A 78 10.24 11.14 -8.51
N ARG A 79 9.14 11.87 -8.31
CA ARG A 79 8.82 12.50 -7.01
C ARG A 79 8.61 11.47 -5.91
N SER A 80 7.79 10.46 -6.18
CA SER A 80 7.46 9.45 -5.16
C SER A 80 8.65 8.56 -4.80
N ALA A 81 9.69 8.47 -5.64
CA ALA A 81 10.89 7.70 -5.32
C ALA A 81 11.69 8.31 -4.17
N ASN A 82 11.56 9.61 -3.92
CA ASN A 82 12.37 10.36 -2.95
C ASN A 82 11.65 10.65 -1.63
N ILE A 83 10.40 10.19 -1.46
CA ILE A 83 9.64 10.37 -0.21
C ILE A 83 10.31 9.58 0.92
N ARG A 84 10.72 10.28 1.98
CA ARG A 84 11.34 9.71 3.20
C ARG A 84 10.35 9.66 4.36
N ASN A 85 10.56 8.73 5.28
CA ASN A 85 9.85 8.69 6.56
C ASN A 85 10.55 9.59 7.60
N LYS A 86 9.96 9.70 8.80
CA LYS A 86 10.50 10.51 9.91
C LYS A 86 11.94 10.15 10.33
N SER A 87 12.43 8.96 9.96
CA SER A 87 13.79 8.50 10.25
C SER A 87 14.72 8.64 9.05
N GLY A 88 14.36 9.48 8.06
CA GLY A 88 15.15 9.71 6.85
C GLY A 88 15.17 8.55 5.84
N LYS A 89 14.49 7.43 6.10
CA LYS A 89 14.53 6.25 5.22
C LYS A 89 13.54 6.36 4.07
N LEU A 90 13.96 5.96 2.87
CA LEU A 90 13.11 5.96 1.68
C LEU A 90 11.88 5.05 1.85
N THR A 91 10.72 5.57 1.50
CA THR A 91 9.45 4.84 1.64
C THR A 91 9.15 3.96 0.43
N LYS A 92 9.74 4.24 -0.75
CA LYS A 92 9.50 3.46 -1.99
C LYS A 92 9.80 1.97 -1.86
N SER A 93 10.67 1.59 -0.92
CA SER A 93 11.10 0.21 -0.63
C SER A 93 10.53 -0.34 0.69
N ASP A 94 9.80 0.46 1.47
CA ASP A 94 9.25 0.02 2.75
C ASP A 94 7.82 -0.53 2.57
N LYS A 95 7.66 -1.85 2.71
CA LYS A 95 6.35 -2.53 2.62
C LYS A 95 5.32 -1.99 3.62
N TRP A 96 5.75 -1.33 4.70
CA TRP A 96 4.84 -0.70 5.66
C TRP A 96 4.43 0.73 5.31
N SER A 97 4.85 1.23 4.16
CA SER A 97 4.50 2.55 3.64
C SER A 97 3.39 2.46 2.58
N ALA A 98 2.53 3.48 2.54
CA ALA A 98 1.54 3.61 1.47
C ALA A 98 2.19 3.85 0.09
N ASN A 99 3.36 4.50 0.07
CA ASN A 99 4.09 4.80 -1.16
C ASN A 99 4.56 3.54 -1.89
N TYR A 100 5.16 2.58 -1.17
CA TYR A 100 5.54 1.28 -1.74
C TYR A 100 4.36 0.61 -2.46
N TRP A 101 3.20 0.56 -1.81
CA TRP A 101 2.02 -0.09 -2.37
C TRP A 101 1.38 0.70 -3.52
N ALA A 102 1.36 2.03 -3.42
CA ALA A 102 0.88 2.88 -4.51
C ALA A 102 1.73 2.68 -5.77
N ARG A 103 3.05 2.74 -5.66
CA ARG A 103 3.98 2.48 -6.78
C ARG A 103 3.88 1.05 -7.30
N LYS A 104 3.69 0.06 -6.43
CA LYS A 104 3.62 -1.34 -6.84
C LYS A 104 2.32 -1.70 -7.56
N ILE A 105 1.19 -1.14 -7.12
CA ILE A 105 -0.15 -1.61 -7.50
C ILE A 105 -0.89 -0.60 -8.36
N LEU A 106 -0.84 0.68 -8.01
CA LEU A 106 -1.62 1.73 -8.66
C LEU A 106 -0.83 2.44 -9.76
N TRP A 107 0.49 2.55 -9.58
CA TRP A 107 1.42 3.22 -10.51
C TRP A 107 2.67 2.36 -10.81
N PRO A 108 2.51 1.10 -11.26
CA PRO A 108 3.64 0.25 -11.59
C PRO A 108 4.41 0.81 -12.79
N SER A 109 5.74 0.92 -12.67
CA SER A 109 6.61 1.44 -13.73
C SER A 109 6.51 0.63 -15.02
N LYS A 110 6.44 -0.70 -14.89
CA LYS A 110 6.43 -1.68 -15.99
C LYS A 110 5.07 -1.87 -16.67
N LYS A 111 4.04 -1.07 -16.35
CA LYS A 111 2.73 -1.16 -17.03
C LYS A 111 2.47 0.10 -17.87
N PRO A 112 1.72 -0.03 -18.98
CA PRO A 112 1.36 1.12 -19.79
C PRO A 112 0.46 2.08 -19.00
N ALA A 113 0.54 3.36 -19.36
CA ALA A 113 -0.26 4.41 -18.75
C ALA A 113 -1.66 4.45 -19.40
N THR A 114 -2.55 3.54 -19.00
CA THR A 114 -3.89 3.38 -19.58
C THR A 114 -5.04 3.82 -18.67
N GLY A 115 -4.75 4.57 -17.61
CA GLY A 115 -5.79 5.00 -16.69
C GLY A 115 -6.54 6.25 -17.18
N PRO A 116 -7.76 6.50 -16.65
CA PRO A 116 -8.60 7.59 -17.14
C PRO A 116 -7.96 8.96 -16.87
N ARG A 117 -7.99 9.85 -17.88
CA ARG A 117 -7.46 11.23 -17.83
C ARG A 117 -8.21 12.09 -16.82
N THR A 118 -9.53 11.92 -16.72
CA THR A 118 -10.38 12.62 -15.76
C THR A 118 -10.75 11.71 -14.61
N THR A 119 -10.64 12.26 -13.41
CA THR A 119 -11.32 11.69 -12.25
C THR A 119 -12.80 11.93 -12.41
N ARG A 120 -13.60 10.86 -12.46
CA ARG A 120 -15.05 11.02 -12.29
C ARG A 120 -15.25 11.89 -11.05
N LYS A 121 -15.94 13.03 -11.20
CA LYS A 121 -16.39 13.84 -10.06
C LYS A 121 -17.03 12.85 -9.09
N ALA A 122 -16.66 12.93 -7.81
CA ALA A 122 -17.45 12.25 -6.80
C ALA A 122 -18.88 12.79 -6.95
N ALA A 123 -19.83 11.90 -7.23
CA ALA A 123 -21.25 12.19 -7.06
C ALA A 123 -21.51 12.47 -5.58
#